data_AF-A0A100HMD5-F1
#
_entry.id   AF-A0A100HMD5-F1
#
_cell.length_a   1.000
_cell.length_b   1.000
_cell.length_c   1.000
_cell.angle_alpha   90.00
_cell.angle_beta   90.00
_cell.angle_gamma   90.00
#
_symmetry.space_group_name_H-M   'P 1'
#
loop_
_entity.id
_entity.type
_entity.pdbx_description
1 polymer ?
#
loop_
_entity_poly.entity_id
_entity_poly.type
_entity_poly.pdbx_seq_one_letter_code
_entity_poly.pdbx_strand_id
1 'polypeptide(L)'
;MSDVPVPPAAEVPAEDPRVQELRLYAAQLERYAEEFGALFHRYKMQEAELEAATLAVVNAFVVALGAHDAYTRDHTQRVQRSALMIARTLGWSDTQLEEVRLGAVLHDIGKTSISDTVLCKPGRLSDTEYRNIQRHPVIGAHMISGFPALTSARPYVLYHHERFDGTGYPEGLRGHDIPIQGRLLAVADAVDAMLTLRPYRPPLRLEQVLRELHAGSGTQFDPQLVEAFLLSGALDLYDLAHTPDTPDEPGD
;
A
#
# COMPACT_ATOMS: atom_id res chain seq x y z
N MET A 1 -91.28 -42.09 -0.25
CA MET A 1 -89.87 -41.66 -0.16
C MET A 1 -89.90 -40.23 0.33
N SER A 2 -89.57 -40.01 1.60
CA SER A 2 -89.62 -38.68 2.24
C SER A 2 -88.31 -37.97 1.90
N ASP A 3 -88.41 -36.86 1.18
CA ASP A 3 -87.29 -36.00 0.80
C ASP A 3 -86.86 -35.20 2.03
N VAL A 4 -85.65 -35.45 2.54
CA VAL A 4 -85.08 -34.69 3.67
C VAL A 4 -84.36 -33.49 3.08
N PRO A 5 -84.72 -32.24 3.43
CA PRO A 5 -84.05 -31.07 2.90
C PRO A 5 -82.61 -31.02 3.40
N VAL A 6 -81.65 -30.84 2.47
CA VAL A 6 -80.27 -30.52 2.80
C VAL A 6 -80.25 -29.14 3.48
N PRO A 7 -79.67 -28.99 4.68
CA PRO A 7 -79.60 -27.69 5.35
C PRO A 7 -78.73 -26.73 4.53
N PRO A 8 -79.09 -25.43 4.48
CA PRO A 8 -78.31 -24.44 3.75
C PRO A 8 -76.89 -24.37 4.34
N ALA A 9 -75.89 -24.26 3.46
CA ALA A 9 -74.52 -24.05 3.86
C ALA A 9 -74.44 -22.83 4.80
N ALA A 10 -73.84 -23.00 5.98
CA ALA A 10 -73.67 -21.90 6.93
C ALA A 10 -72.88 -20.78 6.25
N GLU A 11 -73.46 -19.58 6.20
CA GLU A 11 -72.76 -18.37 5.76
C GLU A 11 -71.53 -18.18 6.65
N VAL A 12 -70.35 -18.19 6.04
CA VAL A 12 -69.12 -17.83 6.74
C VAL A 12 -69.28 -16.38 7.21
N PRO A 13 -69.15 -16.07 8.51
CA PRO A 13 -69.34 -14.71 9.01
C PRO A 13 -68.40 -13.74 8.31
N ALA A 14 -68.91 -12.57 7.92
CA ALA A 14 -68.08 -11.49 7.41
C ALA A 14 -66.98 -11.14 8.43
N GLU A 15 -65.75 -11.03 7.95
CA GLU A 15 -64.57 -10.81 8.79
C GLU A 15 -64.61 -9.44 9.49
N ASP A 16 -64.14 -9.34 10.73
CA ASP A 16 -64.14 -8.09 11.51
C ASP A 16 -63.34 -7.01 10.74
N PRO A 17 -63.93 -5.83 10.43
CA PRO A 17 -63.26 -4.75 9.70
C PRO A 17 -61.89 -4.35 10.28
N ARG A 18 -61.70 -4.48 11.61
CA ARG A 18 -60.42 -4.19 12.28
C ARG A 18 -59.34 -5.23 11.94
N VAL A 19 -59.73 -6.49 11.75
CA VAL A 19 -58.83 -7.57 11.31
C VAL A 19 -58.42 -7.33 9.85
N GLN A 20 -59.36 -6.88 9.01
CA GLN A 20 -59.08 -6.52 7.62
C GLN A 20 -58.12 -5.32 7.52
N GLU A 21 -58.33 -4.27 8.31
CA GLU A 21 -57.45 -3.09 8.38
C GLU A 21 -56.03 -3.45 8.85
N LEU A 22 -55.90 -4.26 9.92
CA LEU A 22 -54.60 -4.72 10.40
C LEU A 22 -53.84 -5.55 9.35
N ARG A 23 -54.52 -6.38 8.56
CA ARG A 23 -53.89 -7.11 7.46
C ARG A 23 -53.37 -6.18 6.37
N LEU A 24 -54.11 -5.11 6.05
CA LEU A 24 -53.65 -4.12 5.07
C LEU A 24 -52.40 -3.38 5.56
N TYR A 25 -52.35 -3.00 6.85
CA TYR A 25 -51.14 -2.41 7.45
C TYR A 25 -49.96 -3.40 7.47
N ALA A 26 -50.19 -4.67 7.83
CA ALA A 26 -49.15 -5.69 7.81
C ALA A 26 -48.58 -5.89 6.40
N ALA A 27 -49.45 -6.02 5.38
CA ALA A 27 -49.04 -6.14 3.99
C ALA A 27 -48.28 -4.88 3.49
N GLN A 28 -48.67 -3.69 3.96
CA GLN A 28 -47.97 -2.45 3.64
C GLN A 28 -46.59 -2.37 4.30
N LEU A 29 -46.46 -2.83 5.56
CA LEU A 29 -45.18 -2.92 6.25
C LEU A 29 -44.25 -3.95 5.60
N GLU A 30 -44.77 -5.10 5.19
CA GLU A 30 -44.01 -6.11 4.44
C GLU A 30 -43.47 -5.53 3.13
N ARG A 31 -44.32 -4.84 2.36
CA ARG A 31 -43.88 -4.11 1.16
C ARG A 31 -42.79 -3.09 1.43
N TYR A 32 -42.92 -2.29 2.50
CA TYR A 32 -41.88 -1.32 2.85
C TYR A 32 -40.57 -1.99 3.26
N ALA A 33 -40.64 -3.13 3.96
CA ALA A 33 -39.44 -3.90 4.32
C ALA A 33 -38.74 -4.46 3.08
N GLU A 34 -39.50 -4.98 2.10
CA GLU A 34 -38.96 -5.44 0.82
C GLU A 34 -38.33 -4.30 0.01
N GLU A 35 -39.04 -3.18 -0.13
CA GLU A 35 -38.55 -1.98 -0.84
C GLU A 35 -37.28 -1.43 -0.18
N PHE A 36 -37.24 -1.37 1.16
CA PHE A 36 -36.07 -0.94 1.92
C PHE A 36 -34.91 -1.92 1.77
N GLY A 37 -35.15 -3.23 1.84
CA GLY A 37 -34.14 -4.26 1.63
C GLY A 37 -33.50 -4.16 0.25
N ALA A 38 -34.31 -3.98 -0.79
CA ALA A 38 -33.83 -3.78 -2.16
C ALA A 38 -33.04 -2.46 -2.31
N LEU A 39 -33.50 -1.37 -1.70
CA LEU A 39 -32.79 -0.08 -1.72
C LEU A 39 -31.45 -0.17 -0.98
N PHE A 40 -31.42 -0.79 0.20
CA PHE A 40 -30.22 -0.98 0.99
C PHE A 40 -29.19 -1.84 0.25
N HIS A 41 -29.63 -2.92 -0.39
CA HIS A 41 -28.74 -3.74 -1.20
C HIS A 41 -28.15 -2.96 -2.39
N ARG A 42 -28.96 -2.18 -3.12
CA ARG A 42 -28.45 -1.29 -4.18
C ARG A 42 -27.46 -0.27 -3.68
N TYR A 43 -27.74 0.37 -2.54
CA TYR A 43 -26.83 1.32 -1.91
C TYR A 43 -25.48 0.66 -1.59
N LYS A 44 -25.49 -0.53 -0.98
CA LYS A 44 -24.28 -1.28 -0.66
C LYS A 44 -23.48 -1.70 -1.90
N MET A 45 -24.16 -2.09 -2.97
CA MET A 45 -23.50 -2.41 -4.24
C MET A 45 -22.87 -1.16 -4.87
N GLN A 46 -23.56 -0.02 -4.86
CA GLN A 46 -23.04 1.24 -5.39
C GLN A 46 -21.85 1.77 -4.56
N GLU A 47 -21.89 1.60 -3.25
CA GLU A 47 -20.77 1.92 -2.34
C GLU A 47 -19.54 1.07 -2.71
N ALA A 48 -19.71 -0.25 -2.85
CA ALA A 48 -18.62 -1.16 -3.24
C ALA A 48 -18.09 -0.86 -4.66
N GLU A 49 -18.96 -0.53 -5.61
CA GLU A 49 -18.56 -0.14 -6.98
C GLU A 49 -17.75 1.16 -6.98
N LEU A 50 -18.13 2.14 -6.16
CA LEU A 50 -17.40 3.40 -6.03
C LEU A 50 -16.02 3.20 -5.41
N GLU A 51 -15.92 2.36 -4.38
CA GLU A 51 -14.64 1.97 -3.77
C GLU A 51 -13.73 1.26 -4.79
N ALA A 52 -14.28 0.28 -5.53
CA ALA A 52 -13.55 -0.45 -6.56
C ALA A 52 -13.07 0.47 -7.70
N ALA A 53 -13.92 1.39 -8.15
CA ALA A 53 -13.58 2.38 -9.17
C ALA A 53 -12.47 3.34 -8.69
N THR A 54 -12.54 3.76 -7.43
CA THR A 54 -11.51 4.62 -6.81
C THR A 54 -10.15 3.91 -6.79
N LEU A 55 -10.13 2.64 -6.36
CA LEU A 55 -8.90 1.84 -6.34
C LEU A 55 -8.36 1.61 -7.76
N ALA A 56 -9.23 1.37 -8.74
CA ALA A 56 -8.83 1.22 -10.14
C ALA A 56 -8.16 2.50 -10.69
N VAL A 57 -8.70 3.67 -10.37
CA VAL A 57 -8.12 4.97 -10.75
C VAL A 57 -6.76 5.18 -10.07
N VAL A 58 -6.65 4.91 -8.77
CA VAL A 58 -5.37 4.99 -8.05
C VAL A 58 -4.32 4.07 -8.68
N ASN A 59 -4.68 2.82 -8.98
CA ASN A 59 -3.79 1.88 -9.65
C ASN A 59 -3.39 2.35 -11.05
N ALA A 60 -4.31 2.97 -11.80
CA ALA A 60 -3.99 3.55 -13.10
C ALA A 60 -2.99 4.70 -12.99
N PHE A 61 -3.14 5.59 -11.99
CA PHE A 61 -2.16 6.65 -11.72
C PHE A 61 -0.79 6.08 -11.38
N VAL A 62 -0.74 5.09 -10.50
CA VAL A 62 0.47 4.35 -10.15
C VAL A 62 1.18 3.79 -11.39
N VAL A 63 0.43 3.11 -12.27
CA VAL A 63 0.98 2.48 -13.48
C VAL A 63 1.48 3.53 -14.46
N ALA A 64 0.75 4.65 -14.60
CA ALA A 64 1.15 5.77 -15.44
C ALA A 64 2.44 6.43 -14.93
N LEU A 65 2.58 6.60 -13.61
CA LEU A 65 3.80 7.12 -12.99
C LEU A 65 5.00 6.21 -13.24
N GLY A 66 4.83 4.90 -13.07
CA GLY A 66 5.87 3.90 -13.38
C GLY A 66 6.15 3.72 -14.89
N ALA A 67 5.44 4.39 -15.78
CA ALA A 67 5.73 4.41 -17.22
C ALA A 67 6.73 5.51 -17.62
N HIS A 68 6.95 6.49 -16.75
CA HIS A 68 7.81 7.64 -17.06
C HIS A 68 9.32 7.34 -16.89
N ASP A 69 9.68 6.24 -16.21
CA ASP A 69 11.06 5.75 -16.12
C ASP A 69 11.09 4.21 -15.98
N ALA A 70 11.64 3.53 -16.99
CA ALA A 70 11.75 2.07 -17.01
C ALA A 70 12.58 1.53 -15.83
N TYR A 71 13.55 2.31 -15.34
CA TYR A 71 14.36 1.95 -14.17
C TYR A 71 13.53 1.94 -12.88
N THR A 72 12.68 2.95 -12.66
CA THR A 72 11.81 3.00 -11.48
C THR A 72 10.77 1.89 -11.42
N ARG A 73 10.34 1.31 -12.55
CA ARG A 73 9.33 0.24 -12.55
C ARG A 73 9.82 -1.02 -11.87
N ASP A 74 10.98 -1.53 -12.29
CA ASP A 74 11.52 -2.78 -11.74
C ASP A 74 11.97 -2.58 -10.28
N HIS A 75 12.55 -1.41 -9.98
CA HIS A 75 12.88 -0.99 -8.62
C HIS A 75 11.66 -1.00 -7.71
N THR A 76 10.60 -0.30 -8.11
CA THR A 76 9.36 -0.20 -7.32
C THR A 76 8.75 -1.58 -7.06
N GLN A 77 8.75 -2.46 -8.07
CA GLN A 77 8.24 -3.82 -7.92
C GLN A 77 9.07 -4.67 -6.94
N ARG A 78 10.40 -4.58 -7.00
CA ARG A 78 11.29 -5.32 -6.08
C ARG A 78 11.19 -4.78 -4.66
N VAL A 79 11.19 -3.46 -4.48
CA VAL A 79 10.99 -2.82 -3.17
C VAL A 79 9.63 -3.22 -2.58
N GLN A 80 8.56 -3.19 -3.38
CA GLN A 80 7.23 -3.62 -2.94
C GLN A 80 7.22 -5.09 -2.51
N ARG A 81 7.79 -6.00 -3.30
CA ARG A 81 7.86 -7.43 -2.97
C ARG A 81 8.69 -7.68 -1.71
N SER A 82 9.85 -7.04 -1.61
CA SER A 82 10.74 -7.13 -0.45
C SER A 82 10.03 -6.64 0.82
N ALA A 83 9.42 -5.46 0.76
CA ALA A 83 8.63 -4.87 1.85
C ALA A 83 7.48 -5.78 2.32
N LEU A 84 6.76 -6.39 1.38
CA LEU A 84 5.69 -7.35 1.69
C LEU A 84 6.22 -8.61 2.37
N MET A 85 7.37 -9.11 1.95
CA MET A 85 7.99 -10.28 2.58
C MET A 85 8.42 -9.96 4.02
N ILE A 86 9.03 -8.79 4.27
CA ILE A 86 9.35 -8.31 5.62
C ILE A 86 8.08 -8.22 6.47
N ALA A 87 7.03 -7.56 5.97
CA ALA A 87 5.78 -7.38 6.71
C ALA A 87 5.09 -8.71 7.05
N ARG A 88 5.12 -9.69 6.13
CA ARG A 88 4.60 -11.04 6.38
C ARG A 88 5.39 -11.76 7.47
N THR A 89 6.72 -11.65 7.47
CA THR A 89 7.58 -12.21 8.53
C THR A 89 7.25 -11.63 9.90
N LEU A 90 6.85 -10.35 9.96
CA LEU A 90 6.41 -9.67 11.18
C LEU A 90 4.97 -10.01 11.59
N GLY A 91 4.24 -10.82 10.82
CA GLY A 91 2.85 -11.21 11.12
C GLY A 91 1.81 -10.11 10.86
N TRP A 92 2.08 -9.18 9.95
CA TRP A 92 1.13 -8.12 9.60
C TRP A 92 -0.14 -8.67 8.93
N SER A 93 -1.28 -8.02 9.18
CA SER A 93 -2.58 -8.43 8.62
C SER A 93 -2.69 -8.12 7.13
N ASP A 94 -3.67 -8.74 6.44
CA ASP A 94 -3.91 -8.47 5.02
C ASP A 94 -4.20 -6.99 4.73
N THR A 95 -4.90 -6.30 5.63
CA THR A 95 -5.11 -4.85 5.55
C THR A 95 -3.77 -4.10 5.55
N GLN A 96 -2.88 -4.40 6.51
CA GLN A 96 -1.56 -3.77 6.58
C GLN A 96 -0.70 -4.10 5.34
N LEU A 97 -0.81 -5.31 4.79
CA LEU A 97 -0.10 -5.69 3.57
C LEU A 97 -0.59 -4.87 2.35
N GLU A 98 -1.87 -4.53 2.27
CA GLU A 98 -2.38 -3.64 1.23
C GLU A 98 -1.83 -2.21 1.39
N GLU A 99 -1.69 -1.73 2.64
CA GLU A 99 -1.05 -0.45 2.91
C GLU A 99 0.43 -0.45 2.50
N VAL A 100 1.16 -1.55 2.75
CA VAL A 100 2.54 -1.73 2.28
C VAL A 100 2.62 -1.66 0.75
N ARG A 101 1.69 -2.33 0.05
CA ARG A 101 1.65 -2.28 -1.43
C ARG A 101 1.57 -0.87 -1.94
N LEU A 102 0.63 -0.10 -1.38
CA LEU A 102 0.37 1.27 -1.78
C LEU A 102 1.53 2.20 -1.40
N GLY A 103 2.04 2.07 -0.18
CA GLY A 103 3.17 2.83 0.32
C GLY A 103 4.45 2.62 -0.49
N ALA A 104 4.81 1.36 -0.76
CA ALA A 104 5.99 1.01 -1.53
C ALA A 104 5.93 1.52 -2.98
N VAL A 105 4.74 1.52 -3.57
CA VAL A 105 4.53 2.03 -4.92
C VAL A 105 4.68 3.55 -4.98
N LEU A 106 4.19 4.25 -3.97
CA LEU A 106 4.11 5.71 -3.96
C LEU A 106 5.31 6.38 -3.29
N HIS A 107 6.23 5.64 -2.67
CA HIS A 107 7.29 6.21 -1.83
C HIS A 107 8.08 7.32 -2.53
N ASP A 108 8.32 7.16 -3.83
CA ASP A 108 9.09 8.05 -4.67
C ASP A 108 8.26 9.00 -5.55
N ILE A 109 6.92 9.05 -5.41
CA ILE A 109 6.03 9.85 -6.29
C ILE A 109 6.43 11.34 -6.36
N GLY A 110 6.99 11.88 -5.27
CA GLY A 110 7.44 13.27 -5.22
C GLY A 110 8.60 13.57 -6.18
N LYS A 111 9.34 12.55 -6.67
CA LYS A 111 10.42 12.74 -7.65
C LYS A 111 9.91 13.30 -8.98
N THR A 112 8.63 13.13 -9.30
CA THR A 112 7.98 13.77 -10.48
C THR A 112 8.05 15.30 -10.50
N SER A 113 8.29 15.93 -9.34
CA SER A 113 8.46 17.38 -9.22
C SER A 113 9.92 17.85 -9.39
N ILE A 114 10.86 16.92 -9.54
CA ILE A 114 12.29 17.19 -9.68
C ILE A 114 12.65 17.12 -11.16
N SER A 115 13.48 18.06 -11.62
CA SER A 115 13.94 18.06 -13.02
C SER A 115 14.76 16.80 -13.35
N ASP A 116 14.50 16.22 -14.52
CA ASP A 116 15.28 15.12 -15.11
C ASP A 116 16.78 15.45 -15.20
N THR A 117 17.12 16.73 -15.42
CA THR A 117 18.53 17.17 -15.46
C THR A 117 19.27 16.94 -14.15
N VAL A 118 18.56 16.91 -13.03
CA VAL A 118 19.08 16.64 -11.69
C VAL A 118 18.97 15.14 -11.36
N LEU A 119 17.83 14.52 -11.65
CA LEU A 119 17.60 13.08 -11.37
C LEU A 119 18.54 12.18 -12.19
N CYS A 120 18.81 12.54 -13.44
CA CYS A 120 19.60 11.75 -14.38
C CYS A 120 21.02 12.33 -14.58
N LYS A 121 21.53 13.13 -13.62
CA LYS A 121 22.83 13.81 -13.74
C LYS A 121 24.04 12.88 -13.54
N PRO A 122 24.88 12.64 -14.58
CA PRO A 122 26.33 12.75 -14.53
C PRO A 122 27.17 12.66 -13.24
N GLY A 123 27.01 11.74 -12.29
CA GLY A 123 27.88 11.69 -11.10
C GLY A 123 27.38 12.52 -9.91
N ARG A 124 28.26 13.26 -9.21
CA ARG A 124 27.90 13.87 -7.92
C ARG A 124 26.97 15.08 -8.08
N LEU A 125 25.91 15.09 -7.27
CA LEU A 125 25.02 16.23 -7.10
C LEU A 125 25.73 17.32 -6.27
N SER A 126 25.45 18.58 -6.58
CA SER A 126 25.76 19.70 -5.69
C SER A 126 24.86 19.67 -4.46
N ASP A 127 25.26 20.33 -3.38
CA ASP A 127 24.47 20.39 -2.14
C ASP A 127 23.05 20.94 -2.37
N THR A 128 22.90 21.88 -3.31
CA THR A 128 21.59 22.45 -3.65
C THR A 128 20.72 21.47 -4.43
N GLU A 129 21.30 20.74 -5.39
CA GLU A 129 20.60 19.68 -6.10
C GLU A 129 20.18 18.54 -5.14
N TYR A 130 21.08 18.17 -4.22
CA TYR A 130 20.81 17.15 -3.21
C TYR A 130 19.68 17.59 -2.26
N ARG A 131 19.72 18.82 -1.73
CA ARG A 131 18.63 19.37 -0.90
C ARG A 131 17.30 19.40 -1.65
N ASN A 132 17.30 19.66 -2.95
CA ASN A 132 16.08 19.62 -3.75
C ASN A 132 15.54 18.19 -3.86
N ILE A 133 16.40 17.18 -4.03
CA ILE A 133 16.00 15.78 -4.04
C ILE A 133 15.44 15.34 -2.68
N GLN A 134 16.04 15.76 -1.57
CA GLN A 134 15.57 15.42 -0.22
C GLN A 134 14.16 15.91 0.10
N ARG A 135 13.57 16.79 -0.74
CA ARG A 135 12.19 17.26 -0.58
C ARG A 135 11.14 16.31 -1.13
N HIS A 136 11.52 15.30 -1.93
CA HIS A 136 10.53 14.41 -2.55
C HIS A 136 9.63 13.64 -1.55
N PRO A 137 10.07 13.24 -0.33
CA PRO A 137 9.15 12.60 0.62
C PRO A 137 8.03 13.54 1.05
N VAL A 138 8.38 14.81 1.32
CA VAL A 138 7.43 15.87 1.71
C VAL A 138 6.48 16.20 0.56
N ILE A 139 7.01 16.34 -0.65
CA ILE A 139 6.22 16.64 -1.84
C ILE A 139 5.27 15.48 -2.15
N GLY A 140 5.77 14.24 -2.10
CA GLY A 140 4.97 13.04 -2.35
C GLY A 140 3.85 12.90 -1.31
N ALA A 141 4.16 13.08 -0.02
CA ALA A 141 3.16 13.06 1.05
C ALA A 141 2.09 14.14 0.87
N HIS A 142 2.46 15.33 0.37
CA HIS A 142 1.51 16.38 0.04
C HIS A 142 0.63 16.02 -1.17
N MET A 143 1.22 15.47 -2.24
CA MET A 143 0.49 15.04 -3.44
C MET A 143 -0.63 14.04 -3.12
N ILE A 144 -0.38 13.10 -2.21
CA ILE A 144 -1.36 12.08 -1.86
C ILE A 144 -2.34 12.51 -0.75
N SER A 145 -2.08 13.63 -0.07
CA SER A 145 -2.88 14.07 1.10
C SER A 145 -4.34 14.42 0.76
N GLY A 146 -4.63 14.77 -0.49
CA GLY A 146 -5.99 15.06 -0.96
C GLY A 146 -6.87 13.83 -1.18
N PHE A 147 -6.32 12.61 -1.05
CA PHE A 147 -7.01 11.37 -1.40
C PHE A 147 -7.17 10.50 -0.15
N PRO A 148 -8.38 10.41 0.44
CA PRO A 148 -8.62 9.59 1.64
C PRO A 148 -8.15 8.14 1.49
N ALA A 149 -8.32 7.55 0.29
CA ALA A 149 -7.87 6.20 -0.03
C ALA A 149 -6.34 6.01 0.05
N LEU A 150 -5.54 7.07 0.03
CA LEU A 150 -4.07 7.03 0.09
C LEU A 150 -3.50 7.38 1.47
N THR A 151 -4.37 7.65 2.45
CA THR A 151 -3.95 8.11 3.79
C THR A 151 -2.96 7.14 4.43
N SER A 152 -3.21 5.83 4.30
CA SER A 152 -2.35 4.78 4.86
C SER A 152 -0.96 4.70 4.22
N ALA A 153 -0.81 5.18 2.98
CA ALA A 153 0.49 5.24 2.30
C ALA A 153 1.37 6.39 2.80
N ARG A 154 0.80 7.42 3.43
CA ARG A 154 1.53 8.63 3.82
C ARG A 154 2.77 8.36 4.69
N PRO A 155 2.73 7.52 5.74
CA PRO A 155 3.92 7.27 6.57
C PRO A 155 5.06 6.59 5.80
N TYR A 156 4.73 5.74 4.82
CA TYR A 156 5.69 5.11 3.92
C TYR A 156 6.38 6.17 3.04
N VAL A 157 5.59 7.06 2.43
CA VAL A 157 6.11 8.12 1.55
C VAL A 157 6.94 9.14 2.31
N LEU A 158 6.46 9.61 3.47
CA LEU A 158 7.10 10.72 4.16
C LEU A 158 8.39 10.34 4.89
N TYR A 159 8.46 9.13 5.43
CA TYR A 159 9.50 8.77 6.41
C TYR A 159 10.45 7.66 5.95
N HIS A 160 10.39 7.19 4.70
CA HIS A 160 11.29 6.13 4.21
C HIS A 160 12.78 6.55 4.11
N HIS A 161 13.08 7.84 4.29
CA HIS A 161 14.45 8.36 4.39
C HIS A 161 14.83 8.85 5.79
N GLU A 162 13.96 8.64 6.78
CA GLU A 162 14.39 8.77 8.17
C GLU A 162 15.36 7.65 8.53
N ARG A 163 16.33 7.97 9.39
CA ARG A 163 17.34 7.03 9.87
C ARG A 163 17.13 6.76 11.34
N PHE A 164 17.29 5.52 11.75
CA PHE A 164 17.04 5.09 13.13
C PHE A 164 17.83 5.89 14.20
N ASP A 165 19.00 6.43 13.83
CA ASP A 165 19.85 7.31 14.65
C ASP A 165 19.39 8.78 14.74
N GLY A 166 18.41 9.21 13.94
CA GLY A 166 17.92 10.59 13.87
C GLY A 166 18.69 11.49 12.90
N THR A 167 19.59 10.94 12.07
CA THR A 167 20.36 11.71 11.07
C THR A 167 19.71 11.72 9.68
N GLY A 168 18.49 11.18 9.58
CA GLY A 168 17.69 11.14 8.36
C GLY A 168 16.93 12.43 8.10
N TYR A 169 15.98 12.34 7.16
CA TYR A 169 15.12 13.45 6.75
C TYR A 169 13.72 12.92 6.39
N PRO A 170 12.67 13.76 6.40
CA PRO A 170 12.67 15.22 6.50
C PRO A 170 12.64 15.82 7.92
N GLU A 171 12.25 15.06 8.94
CA GLU A 171 11.99 15.55 10.30
C GLU A 171 13.12 15.19 11.28
N GLY A 172 14.00 14.25 10.93
CA GLY A 172 15.10 13.82 11.80
C GLY A 172 14.61 13.01 12.99
N LEU A 173 13.54 12.24 12.79
CA LEU A 173 12.94 11.38 13.80
C LEU A 173 13.92 10.26 14.18
N ARG A 174 13.89 9.84 15.46
CA ARG A 174 14.85 8.87 15.99
C ARG A 174 14.15 7.62 16.50
N GLY A 175 14.73 6.46 16.19
CA GLY A 175 14.29 5.17 16.71
C GLY A 175 12.82 4.89 16.38
N HIS A 176 12.03 4.67 17.43
CA HIS A 176 10.62 4.31 17.31
C HIS A 176 9.68 5.51 17.10
N ASP A 177 10.19 6.74 17.15
CA ASP A 177 9.42 7.92 16.75
C ASP A 177 9.17 7.92 15.23
N ILE A 178 10.03 7.21 14.46
CA ILE A 178 9.80 6.94 13.05
C ILE A 178 8.68 5.89 12.93
N PRO A 179 7.60 6.16 12.18
CA PRO A 179 6.58 5.16 11.92
C PRO A 179 7.18 3.88 11.33
N ILE A 180 6.71 2.72 11.79
CA ILE A 180 7.26 1.42 11.36
C ILE A 180 7.18 1.22 9.84
N GLN A 181 6.18 1.83 9.21
CA GLN A 181 6.00 1.90 7.76
C GLN A 181 7.22 2.52 7.05
N GLY A 182 7.72 3.66 7.55
CA GLY A 182 8.89 4.34 7.02
C GLY A 182 10.16 3.53 7.26
N ARG A 183 10.33 2.99 8.48
CA ARG A 183 11.47 2.12 8.81
C ARG A 183 11.53 0.87 7.93
N LEU A 184 10.38 0.28 7.61
CA LEU A 184 10.28 -0.91 6.76
C LEU A 184 10.71 -0.61 5.32
N LEU A 185 10.23 0.50 4.75
CA LEU A 185 10.68 0.90 3.42
C LEU A 185 12.14 1.33 3.37
N ALA A 186 12.65 1.98 4.42
CA ALA A 186 14.07 2.35 4.47
C ALA A 186 14.98 1.13 4.29
N VAL A 187 14.62 -0.02 4.88
CA VAL A 187 15.35 -1.28 4.69
C VAL A 187 15.16 -1.82 3.26
N ALA A 188 13.91 -1.95 2.80
CA ALA A 188 13.61 -2.54 1.49
C ALA A 188 14.22 -1.73 0.32
N ASP A 189 14.11 -0.40 0.36
CA ASP A 189 14.68 0.51 -0.64
C ASP A 189 16.21 0.47 -0.65
N ALA A 190 16.85 0.51 0.53
CA ALA A 190 18.30 0.47 0.62
C ALA A 190 18.88 -0.85 0.09
N VAL A 191 18.24 -1.99 0.38
CA VAL A 191 18.66 -3.28 -0.18
C VAL A 191 18.56 -3.28 -1.70
N ASP A 192 17.43 -2.83 -2.26
CA ASP A 192 17.30 -2.75 -3.71
C ASP A 192 18.34 -1.83 -4.34
N ALA A 193 18.58 -0.67 -3.71
CA ALA A 193 19.58 0.29 -4.12
C ALA A 193 21.01 -0.27 -4.12
N MET A 194 21.30 -1.20 -3.20
CA MET A 194 22.60 -1.85 -3.10
C MET A 194 22.76 -3.01 -4.10
N LEU A 195 21.72 -3.81 -4.34
CA LEU A 195 21.78 -5.02 -5.16
C LEU A 195 21.52 -4.80 -6.65
N THR A 196 21.14 -3.58 -7.06
CA THR A 196 20.75 -3.30 -8.45
C THR A 196 21.66 -2.27 -9.11
N LEU A 197 21.84 -2.40 -10.42
CA LEU A 197 22.62 -1.44 -11.20
C LEU A 197 21.98 -0.06 -11.13
N ARG A 198 22.75 0.96 -10.76
CA ARG A 198 22.34 2.38 -10.84
C ARG A 198 23.17 3.09 -11.90
N PRO A 199 22.68 4.21 -12.50
CA PRO A 199 23.43 4.96 -13.51
C PRO A 199 24.86 5.38 -13.11
N TYR A 200 25.17 5.43 -11.80
CA TYR A 200 26.46 5.87 -11.26
C TYR A 200 27.14 4.84 -10.35
N ARG A 201 26.57 3.63 -10.17
CA ARG A 201 27.10 2.64 -9.24
C ARG A 201 26.78 1.20 -9.71
N PRO A 202 27.78 0.31 -9.83
CA PRO A 202 27.50 -1.11 -10.03
C PRO A 202 26.83 -1.71 -8.79
N PRO A 203 26.05 -2.80 -8.95
CA PRO A 203 25.49 -3.51 -7.82
C PRO A 203 26.60 -4.03 -6.90
N LEU A 204 26.33 -4.05 -5.59
CA LEU A 204 27.18 -4.67 -4.59
C LEU A 204 27.02 -6.19 -4.59
N ARG A 205 28.09 -6.89 -4.19
CA ARG A 205 28.01 -8.32 -3.90
C ARG A 205 27.17 -8.57 -2.64
N LEU A 206 26.55 -9.74 -2.55
CA LEU A 206 25.72 -10.12 -1.43
C LEU A 206 26.43 -9.94 -0.08
N GLU A 207 27.69 -10.35 0.02
CA GLU A 207 28.44 -10.25 1.28
C GLU A 207 28.68 -8.79 1.68
N GLN A 208 28.80 -7.88 0.72
CA GLN A 208 28.90 -6.45 0.98
C GLN A 208 27.57 -5.91 1.51
N VAL A 209 26.44 -6.28 0.88
CA VAL A 209 25.10 -5.86 1.33
C VAL A 209 24.80 -6.36 2.74
N LEU A 210 25.13 -7.60 3.05
CA LEU A 210 24.96 -8.15 4.40
C LEU A 210 25.81 -7.40 5.43
N ARG A 211 27.06 -7.05 5.09
CA ARG A 211 27.91 -6.23 5.96
C ARG A 211 27.32 -4.83 6.18
N GLU A 212 26.83 -4.18 5.14
CA GLU A 212 26.19 -2.85 5.22
C GLU A 212 24.92 -2.90 6.07
N LEU A 213 24.08 -3.93 5.93
CA LEU A 213 22.88 -4.11 6.76
C LEU A 213 23.25 -4.30 8.24
N HIS A 214 24.25 -5.14 8.53
CA HIS A 214 24.71 -5.34 9.91
C HIS A 214 25.35 -4.08 10.50
N ALA A 215 26.18 -3.36 9.74
CA ALA A 215 26.81 -2.12 10.19
C ALA A 215 25.79 -0.98 10.36
N GLY A 216 24.77 -0.93 9.50
CA GLY A 216 23.68 0.03 9.55
C GLY A 216 22.62 -0.27 10.60
N SER A 217 22.61 -1.47 11.20
CA SER A 217 21.65 -1.86 12.23
C SER A 217 21.80 -1.01 13.49
N GLY A 218 20.71 -0.36 13.91
CA GLY A 218 20.69 0.57 15.05
C GLY A 218 21.18 1.99 14.71
N THR A 219 21.66 2.23 13.49
CA THR A 219 22.03 3.56 12.99
C THR A 219 21.14 3.97 11.83
N GLN A 220 21.40 3.47 10.63
CA GLN A 220 20.55 3.71 9.48
C GLN A 220 19.21 2.99 9.61
N PHE A 221 19.26 1.73 10.04
CA PHE A 221 18.14 0.81 9.99
C PHE A 221 17.67 0.43 11.39
N ASP A 222 16.39 0.14 11.50
CA ASP A 222 15.84 -0.53 12.66
C ASP A 222 16.37 -1.97 12.77
N PRO A 223 17.01 -2.36 13.88
CA PRO A 223 17.50 -3.72 14.09
C PRO A 223 16.44 -4.80 13.88
N GLN A 224 15.20 -4.56 14.32
CA GLN A 224 14.11 -5.55 14.19
C GLN A 224 13.75 -5.79 12.73
N LEU A 225 13.81 -4.76 11.89
CA LEU A 225 13.46 -4.86 10.48
C LEU A 225 14.60 -5.43 9.63
N VAL A 226 15.85 -5.18 10.03
CA VAL A 226 17.00 -5.90 9.45
C VAL A 226 16.87 -7.39 9.71
N GLU A 227 16.59 -7.80 10.95
CA GLU A 227 16.39 -9.21 11.30
C GLU A 227 15.22 -9.82 10.52
N ALA A 228 14.07 -9.12 10.47
CA ALA A 228 12.91 -9.59 9.70
C ALA A 228 13.19 -9.73 8.20
N PHE A 229 13.98 -8.82 7.60
CA PHE A 229 14.42 -8.94 6.21
C PHE A 229 15.31 -10.16 5.98
N LEU A 230 16.28 -10.41 6.88
CA LEU A 230 17.17 -11.57 6.76
C LEU A 230 16.41 -12.90 6.89
N LEU A 231 15.32 -12.92 7.66
CA LEU A 231 14.45 -14.09 7.83
C LEU A 231 13.39 -14.25 6.74
N SER A 232 13.07 -13.19 5.98
CA SER A 232 11.94 -13.21 5.05
C SER A 232 12.19 -13.96 3.74
N GLY A 233 13.45 -14.27 3.41
CA GLY A 233 13.83 -14.80 2.10
C GLY A 233 13.79 -13.75 0.98
N ALA A 234 13.68 -12.45 1.30
CA ALA A 234 13.57 -11.40 0.29
C ALA A 234 14.82 -11.26 -0.60
N LEU A 235 15.96 -11.82 -0.19
CA LEU A 235 17.16 -11.90 -1.01
C LEU A 235 16.97 -12.74 -2.28
N ASP A 236 16.03 -13.70 -2.29
CA ASP A 236 15.72 -14.55 -3.45
C ASP A 236 15.07 -13.76 -4.60
N LEU A 237 14.65 -12.51 -4.35
CA LEU A 237 14.13 -11.61 -5.38
C LEU A 237 15.22 -11.06 -6.30
N TYR A 238 16.49 -11.20 -5.92
CA TYR A 238 17.62 -10.61 -6.61
C TYR A 238 18.41 -11.67 -7.38
N ASP A 239 18.83 -11.34 -8.60
CA ASP A 239 19.77 -12.19 -9.33
C ASP A 239 21.17 -11.99 -8.77
N LEU A 240 21.54 -12.86 -7.84
CA LEU A 240 22.81 -12.83 -7.14
C LEU A 240 23.99 -13.35 -8.00
N ALA A 241 23.74 -13.78 -9.24
CA ALA A 241 24.76 -14.39 -10.12
C ALA A 241 25.57 -13.38 -10.94
N HIS A 242 25.29 -12.08 -10.86
CA HIS A 242 25.98 -11.06 -11.66
C HIS A 242 27.23 -10.49 -10.94
N THR A 243 28.39 -11.11 -11.18
CA THR A 243 29.71 -10.52 -10.94
C THR A 243 30.38 -10.17 -12.27
N PRO A 244 30.76 -8.90 -12.53
CA PRO A 244 31.92 -8.65 -13.36
C PRO A 244 33.16 -9.13 -12.60
N ASP A 245 33.91 -10.05 -13.19
CA ASP A 245 35.28 -10.35 -12.76
C ASP A 245 36.13 -9.08 -12.95
N THR A 246 36.39 -8.37 -11.86
CA THR A 246 37.59 -7.53 -11.76
C THR A 246 38.21 -7.75 -10.39
N PRO A 247 39.47 -8.23 -10.31
CA PRO A 247 40.16 -8.37 -9.04
C PRO A 247 40.37 -6.99 -8.41
N ASP A 248 40.28 -6.95 -7.07
CA ASP A 248 40.73 -5.80 -6.29
C ASP A 248 42.20 -5.49 -6.66
N GLU A 249 42.44 -4.40 -7.38
CA GLU A 249 43.78 -3.81 -7.40
C GLU A 249 43.99 -3.11 -6.05
N PRO A 250 45.01 -3.48 -5.26
CA PRO A 250 45.42 -2.69 -4.11
C PRO A 250 46.02 -1.38 -4.63
N GLY A 251 45.40 -0.25 -4.29
CA GLY A 251 45.93 1.08 -4.59
C GLY A 251 47.21 1.37 -3.79
N ASP A 252 48.21 1.89 -4.51
CA ASP A 252 49.45 2.52 -4.03
C ASP A 252 49.21 3.64 -3.00
#